data_AF-A4YUQ9-F1
#
_entry.id   AF-A4YUQ9-F1
#
_cell.length_a   1.000
_cell.length_b   1.000
_cell.length_c   1.000
_cell.angle_alpha   90.00
_cell.angle_beta   90.00
_cell.angle_gamma   90.00
#
_symmetry.space_group_name_H-M   'P 1'
#
loop_
_entity.id
_entity.type
_entity.pdbx_description
1 polymer ?
#
loop_
_entity_poly.entity_id
_entity_poly.type
_entity_poly.pdbx_seq_one_letter_code
_entity_poly.pdbx_strand_id
1 'polypeptide(L)'
;MIDHPLLRAVTTWPGRQHTQLAFETIGFSLHRIWQDRVIEFCGQERAALLNRYWDETALETMQSLGRSAPDRRIFQIEPTCRSSFLDDLFAARDFQDPNYPYPPLVKCLFHRAKRLWIDPEFREAEVAFFDRAHRAETDRFAVQTTGWTGRKRDVIPFADEFCKSLDFKALRKCWRKNTGNLIFEVGVDLGGNPYCITPPMKFKIFHADERDFVYDLQGGLSLERLVPGFDEYARCRDAAGYVLGIRAHIELFNVIAGSLSCSPA
;
A
#
# COMPACT_ATOMS: atom_id res chain seq x y z
N MET A 1 -26.04 13.22 1.58
CA MET A 1 -24.97 12.21 1.72
C MET A 1 -25.21 11.15 0.69
N ILE A 2 -24.22 10.81 -0.11
CA ILE A 2 -24.36 9.76 -1.10
C ILE A 2 -24.31 8.42 -0.35
N ASP A 3 -25.44 7.71 -0.31
CA ASP A 3 -25.64 6.48 0.47
C ASP A 3 -25.04 5.25 -0.24
N HIS A 4 -23.76 5.30 -0.60
CA HIS A 4 -23.09 4.15 -1.20
C HIS A 4 -22.68 3.15 -0.10
N PRO A 5 -23.14 1.88 -0.15
CA PRO A 5 -22.74 0.85 0.79
C PRO A 5 -21.22 0.69 0.94
N LEU A 6 -20.45 0.82 -0.16
CA LEU A 6 -18.99 0.75 -0.09
C LEU A 6 -18.40 1.91 0.72
N LEU A 7 -18.88 3.14 0.51
CA LEU A 7 -18.42 4.30 1.29
C LEU A 7 -18.74 4.15 2.78
N ARG A 8 -19.92 3.63 3.11
CA ARG A 8 -20.28 3.30 4.50
C ARG A 8 -19.39 2.23 5.09
N ALA A 9 -19.04 1.19 4.33
CA ALA A 9 -18.21 0.12 4.85
C ALA A 9 -16.79 0.60 5.16
N VAL A 10 -16.18 1.40 4.28
CA VAL A 10 -14.80 1.88 4.49
C VAL A 10 -14.66 2.88 5.65
N THR A 11 -15.73 3.54 6.09
CA THR A 11 -15.68 4.40 7.30
C THR A 11 -15.49 3.61 8.58
N THR A 12 -15.76 2.30 8.54
CA THR A 12 -15.58 1.40 9.69
C THR A 12 -14.17 0.81 9.80
N TRP A 13 -13.30 1.13 8.84
CA TRP A 13 -11.91 0.70 8.87
C TRP A 13 -11.21 1.21 10.14
N PRO A 14 -10.56 0.34 10.94
CA PRO A 14 -9.98 0.72 12.24
C PRO A 14 -8.74 1.62 12.14
N GLY A 15 -8.23 1.87 10.92
CA GLY A 15 -7.10 2.74 10.68
C GLY A 15 -5.77 2.00 10.47
N ARG A 16 -4.76 2.77 10.07
CA ARG A 16 -3.43 2.29 9.66
C ARG A 16 -2.79 1.39 10.71
N GLN A 17 -2.72 1.83 11.96
CA GLN A 17 -1.96 1.12 13.00
C GLN A 17 -2.47 -0.31 13.21
N HIS A 18 -3.79 -0.50 13.18
CA HIS A 18 -4.39 -1.82 13.29
C HIS A 18 -4.03 -2.72 12.09
N THR A 19 -4.16 -2.20 10.87
CA THR A 19 -3.79 -2.92 9.65
C THR A 19 -2.29 -3.26 9.62
N GLN A 20 -1.42 -2.33 10.03
CA GLN A 20 0.03 -2.58 10.11
C GLN A 20 0.36 -3.68 11.10
N LEU A 21 -0.16 -3.59 12.32
CA LEU A 21 0.12 -4.60 13.35
C LEU A 21 -0.35 -6.00 12.91
N ALA A 22 -1.51 -6.10 12.28
CA ALA A 22 -2.01 -7.35 11.73
C ALA A 22 -1.10 -7.90 10.61
N PHE A 23 -0.58 -7.03 9.74
CA PHE A 23 0.37 -7.41 8.70
C PHE A 23 1.74 -7.83 9.25
N GLU A 24 2.24 -7.13 10.26
CA GLU A 24 3.46 -7.47 11.01
C GLU A 24 3.32 -8.81 11.73
N THR A 25 2.13 -9.13 12.25
CA THR A 25 1.86 -10.41 12.93
C THR A 25 1.97 -11.61 11.99
N ILE A 26 1.65 -11.44 10.69
CA ILE A 26 1.86 -12.45 9.65
C ILE A 26 3.36 -12.59 9.31
N GLY A 27 4.15 -11.60 9.71
CA GLY A 27 5.59 -11.60 9.66
C GLY A 27 6.16 -10.42 8.88
N PHE A 28 5.42 -9.74 8.02
CA PHE A 28 5.99 -8.74 7.11
C PHE A 28 6.49 -7.48 7.82
N SER A 29 7.75 -7.10 7.59
CA SER A 29 8.43 -6.06 8.39
C SER A 29 9.09 -4.93 7.60
N LEU A 30 9.21 -5.03 6.27
CA LEU A 30 9.94 -4.02 5.48
C LEU A 30 9.35 -2.61 5.60
N HIS A 31 8.02 -2.51 5.67
CA HIS A 31 7.34 -1.24 5.86
C HIS A 31 7.69 -0.57 7.21
N ARG A 32 7.81 -1.36 8.29
CA ARG A 32 8.25 -0.89 9.61
C ARG A 32 9.68 -0.41 9.57
N ILE A 33 10.57 -1.22 8.97
CA ILE A 33 11.99 -0.87 8.80
C ILE A 33 12.12 0.46 8.04
N TRP A 34 11.29 0.68 7.01
CA TRP A 34 11.25 1.95 6.30
C TRP A 34 10.78 3.11 7.17
N GLN A 35 9.72 2.93 7.96
CA GLN A 35 9.24 3.98 8.87
C GLN A 35 10.30 4.35 9.90
N ASP A 36 10.99 3.37 10.48
CA ASP A 36 12.05 3.61 11.46
C ASP A 36 13.23 4.37 10.84
N ARG A 37 13.64 4.01 9.61
CA ARG A 37 14.64 4.76 8.83
C ARG A 37 14.22 6.21 8.56
N VAL A 38 12.95 6.42 8.24
CA VAL A 38 12.41 7.76 7.99
C VAL A 38 12.38 8.60 9.26
N ILE A 39 11.99 8.00 10.39
CA ILE A 39 12.03 8.66 11.70
C ILE A 39 13.48 8.97 12.10
N GLU A 40 14.42 8.04 11.89
CA GLU A 40 15.85 8.26 12.09
C GLU A 40 16.36 9.46 11.28
N PHE A 41 16.00 9.54 10.00
CA PHE A 41 16.38 10.65 9.13
C PHE A 41 15.74 11.99 9.56
N CYS A 42 14.47 11.97 9.95
CA CYS A 42 13.71 13.15 10.33
C CYS A 42 13.99 13.65 11.75
N GLY A 43 14.63 12.83 12.59
CA GLY A 43 14.80 13.07 14.02
C GLY A 43 13.71 12.37 14.85
N GLN A 44 14.13 11.71 15.94
CA GLN A 44 13.23 10.96 16.83
C GLN A 44 12.15 11.86 17.47
N GLU A 45 12.45 13.14 17.69
CA GLU A 45 11.51 14.14 18.18
C GLU A 45 10.34 14.40 17.21
N ARG A 46 10.47 14.01 15.93
CA ARG A 46 9.42 14.11 14.91
C ARG A 46 8.56 12.86 14.79
N ALA A 47 8.85 11.78 15.52
CA ALA A 47 8.15 10.50 15.39
C ALA A 47 6.63 10.64 15.57
N ALA A 48 6.17 11.42 16.56
CA ALA A 48 4.74 11.62 16.81
C ALA A 48 4.06 12.39 15.66
N LEU A 49 4.72 13.41 15.11
CA LEU A 49 4.23 14.16 13.96
C LEU A 49 4.08 13.27 12.72
N LEU A 50 5.11 12.46 12.44
CA LEU A 50 5.13 11.55 11.30
C LEU A 50 4.03 10.48 11.40
N ASN A 51 3.89 9.86 12.57
CA ASN A 51 2.85 8.86 12.79
C ASN A 51 1.45 9.44 12.61
N ARG A 52 1.18 10.63 13.18
CA ARG A 52 -0.10 11.32 12.98
C ARG A 52 -0.35 11.65 11.50
N TYR A 53 0.65 12.18 10.81
CA TYR A 53 0.55 12.47 9.38
C TYR A 53 0.21 11.23 8.54
N TRP A 54 0.85 10.10 8.83
CA TRP A 54 0.55 8.84 8.18
C TRP A 54 -0.84 8.28 8.52
N ASP A 55 -1.27 8.38 9.78
CA ASP A 55 -2.60 7.94 10.21
C ASP A 55 -3.71 8.73 9.50
N GLU A 56 -3.58 10.05 9.47
CA GLU A 56 -4.57 10.95 8.85
C GLU A 56 -4.60 10.78 7.31
N THR A 57 -3.42 10.63 6.69
CA THR A 57 -3.31 10.37 5.24
C THR A 57 -3.94 9.03 4.86
N ALA A 58 -3.71 7.99 5.67
CA ALA A 58 -4.29 6.68 5.45
C ALA A 58 -5.82 6.69 5.58
N LEU A 59 -6.34 7.41 6.59
CA LEU A 59 -7.78 7.53 6.81
C LEU A 59 -8.48 8.23 5.65
N GLU A 60 -7.97 9.38 5.21
CA GLU A 60 -8.50 10.10 4.05
C GLU A 60 -8.41 9.24 2.77
N THR A 61 -7.31 8.48 2.59
CA THR A 61 -7.14 7.57 1.45
C THR A 61 -8.19 6.45 1.46
N MET A 62 -8.43 5.81 2.61
CA MET A 62 -9.42 4.74 2.75
C MET A 62 -10.83 5.28 2.47
N GLN A 63 -11.21 6.39 3.08
CA GLN A 63 -12.56 6.96 2.96
C GLN A 63 -12.85 7.59 1.59
N SER A 64 -11.80 7.95 0.83
CA SER A 64 -11.92 8.42 -0.56
C SER A 64 -11.81 7.29 -1.59
N LEU A 65 -11.78 6.02 -1.14
CA LEU A 65 -11.55 4.84 -2.00
C LEU A 65 -10.29 4.97 -2.87
N GLY A 66 -9.22 5.54 -2.29
CA GLY A 66 -7.96 5.81 -2.96
C GLY A 66 -8.00 6.93 -4.01
N ARG A 67 -9.17 7.52 -4.27
CA ARG A 67 -9.36 8.58 -5.28
C ARG A 67 -9.11 9.97 -4.70
N SER A 68 -7.97 10.10 -4.03
CA SER A 68 -7.52 11.35 -3.42
C SER A 68 -6.02 11.55 -3.62
N ALA A 69 -5.60 12.78 -3.42
CA ALA A 69 -4.21 13.15 -3.21
C ALA A 69 -4.15 14.01 -1.94
N PRO A 70 -4.06 13.37 -0.74
CA PRO A 70 -4.09 14.08 0.54
C PRO A 70 -3.06 15.20 0.65
N ASP A 71 -1.84 15.01 0.13
CA ASP A 71 -0.78 16.06 0.13
C ASP A 71 -1.07 17.28 -0.74
N ARG A 72 -2.03 17.14 -1.66
CA ARG A 72 -2.48 18.21 -2.56
C ARG A 72 -3.84 18.77 -2.15
N ARG A 73 -4.48 18.17 -1.13
CA ARG A 73 -5.89 18.41 -0.74
C ARG A 73 -6.86 18.29 -1.92
N ILE A 74 -6.63 17.33 -2.83
CA ILE A 74 -7.51 17.07 -3.99
C ILE A 74 -8.24 15.74 -3.78
N PHE A 75 -9.58 15.76 -3.88
CA PHE A 75 -10.44 14.61 -3.66
C PHE A 75 -11.42 14.47 -4.82
N GLN A 76 -11.44 13.31 -5.47
CA GLN A 76 -12.50 12.98 -6.44
C GLN A 76 -13.73 12.39 -5.74
N ILE A 77 -13.49 11.71 -4.62
CA ILE A 77 -14.49 11.26 -3.67
C ILE A 77 -14.15 11.93 -2.34
N GLU A 78 -15.06 12.76 -1.84
CA GLU A 78 -14.88 13.44 -0.56
C GLU A 78 -14.92 12.43 0.59
N PRO A 79 -13.92 12.41 1.48
CA PRO A 79 -13.94 11.57 2.66
C PRO A 79 -15.01 12.09 3.64
N THR A 80 -15.54 11.20 4.49
CA THR A 80 -16.50 11.60 5.53
C THR A 80 -15.82 12.41 6.63
N CYS A 81 -14.56 12.09 6.93
CA CYS A 81 -13.69 12.83 7.83
C CYS A 81 -12.56 13.49 7.02
N ARG A 82 -12.57 14.83 7.00
CA ARG A 82 -11.47 15.63 6.44
C ARG A 82 -10.56 16.08 7.58
N SER A 83 -9.26 15.83 7.44
CA SER A 83 -8.29 16.10 8.50
C SER A 83 -7.96 17.59 8.55
N SER A 84 -8.40 18.27 9.62
CA SER A 84 -7.99 19.66 9.91
C SER A 84 -6.48 19.76 10.10
N PHE A 85 -5.86 18.74 10.68
CA PHE A 85 -4.41 18.67 10.83
C PHE A 85 -3.67 18.69 9.48
N LEU A 86 -4.15 17.94 8.48
CA LEU A 86 -3.55 17.98 7.14
C LEU A 86 -3.86 19.29 6.41
N ASP A 87 -5.03 19.89 6.64
CA ASP A 87 -5.34 21.24 6.14
C ASP A 87 -4.39 22.29 6.74
N ASP A 88 -4.12 22.25 8.04
CA ASP A 88 -3.18 23.14 8.72
C ASP A 88 -1.74 22.96 8.21
N LEU A 89 -1.28 21.72 8.04
CA LEU A 89 0.04 21.44 7.44
C LEU A 89 0.13 21.95 6.01
N PHE A 90 -0.92 21.78 5.22
CA PHE A 90 -0.97 22.28 3.84
C PHE A 90 -0.91 23.81 3.79
N ALA A 91 -1.66 24.49 4.65
CA ALA A 91 -1.68 25.95 4.75
C ALA A 91 -0.35 26.52 5.25
N ALA A 92 0.30 25.85 6.22
CA ALA A 92 1.58 26.26 6.79
C ALA A 92 2.80 25.91 5.93
N ARG A 93 2.63 25.24 4.78
CA ARG A 93 3.73 24.73 3.95
C ARG A 93 4.55 25.87 3.35
N ASP A 94 5.73 26.09 3.92
CA ASP A 94 6.71 27.10 3.49
C ASP A 94 7.75 26.59 2.47
N PHE A 95 7.67 25.30 2.11
CA PHE A 95 8.62 24.63 1.24
C PHE A 95 7.89 24.10 0.00
N GLN A 96 8.24 24.63 -1.16
CA GLN A 96 7.79 24.13 -2.46
C GLN A 96 8.97 24.19 -3.43
N ASP A 97 9.11 23.15 -4.24
CA ASP A 97 10.14 23.08 -5.27
C ASP A 97 9.43 22.71 -6.59
N PRO A 98 9.50 23.55 -7.62
CA PRO A 98 8.84 23.28 -8.91
C PRO A 98 9.25 21.95 -9.55
N ASN A 99 10.44 21.44 -9.24
CA ASN A 99 10.91 20.15 -9.74
C ASN A 99 10.28 18.95 -9.00
N TYR A 100 9.59 19.20 -7.90
CA TYR A 100 8.91 18.21 -7.07
C TYR A 100 7.45 18.62 -6.90
N PRO A 101 6.60 18.44 -7.94
CA PRO A 101 5.25 18.99 -7.97
C PRO A 101 4.30 18.39 -6.91
N TYR A 102 4.69 17.28 -6.27
CA TYR A 102 3.86 16.53 -5.31
C TYR A 102 4.63 16.23 -4.01
N PRO A 103 5.10 17.26 -3.26
CA PRO A 103 5.87 17.03 -2.07
C PRO A 103 4.97 16.60 -0.90
N PRO A 104 5.43 15.69 -0.02
CA PRO A 104 4.77 15.43 1.25
C PRO A 104 4.55 16.71 2.07
N LEU A 105 3.51 16.76 2.90
CA LEU A 105 3.22 17.93 3.73
C LEU A 105 4.18 18.16 4.89
N VAL A 106 5.01 17.17 5.21
CA VAL A 106 6.04 17.27 6.25
C VAL A 106 7.41 17.56 5.63
N LYS A 107 8.04 18.67 6.02
CA LYS A 107 9.30 19.19 5.44
C LYS A 107 10.44 18.17 5.41
N CYS A 108 10.61 17.38 6.46
CA CYS A 108 11.67 16.38 6.52
C CYS A 108 11.44 15.22 5.52
N LEU A 109 10.18 14.81 5.28
CA LEU A 109 9.84 13.81 4.28
C LEU A 109 10.15 14.34 2.87
N PHE A 110 9.81 15.61 2.60
CA PHE A 110 10.20 16.28 1.37
C PHE A 110 11.73 16.32 1.20
N HIS A 111 12.48 16.71 2.23
CA HIS A 111 13.95 16.71 2.18
C HIS A 111 14.52 15.31 1.92
N ARG A 112 13.97 14.26 2.54
CA ARG A 112 14.39 12.87 2.28
C ARG A 112 14.11 12.46 0.84
N ALA A 113 12.90 12.71 0.34
CA ALA A 113 12.51 12.41 -1.03
C ALA A 113 13.41 13.12 -2.05
N LYS A 114 13.69 14.41 -1.81
CA LYS A 114 14.63 15.19 -2.63
C LYS A 114 16.04 14.61 -2.58
N ARG A 115 16.54 14.24 -1.39
CA ARG A 115 17.88 13.65 -1.23
C ARG A 115 18.02 12.33 -1.99
N LEU A 116 17.04 11.43 -1.91
CA LEU A 116 17.01 10.19 -2.70
C LEU A 116 17.14 10.45 -4.22
N TRP A 117 16.66 11.59 -4.70
CA TRP A 117 16.74 11.94 -6.12
C TRP A 117 18.11 12.55 -6.50
N ILE A 118 18.60 13.52 -5.73
CA ILE A 118 19.76 14.35 -6.10
C ILE A 118 21.10 13.86 -5.57
N ASP A 119 21.11 13.00 -4.55
CA ASP A 119 22.32 12.52 -3.86
C ASP A 119 22.49 11.02 -4.19
N PRO A 120 23.34 10.67 -5.18
CA PRO A 120 23.54 9.28 -5.59
C PRO A 120 24.10 8.41 -4.47
N GLU A 121 25.00 8.94 -3.65
CA GLU A 121 25.61 8.20 -2.53
C GLU A 121 24.55 7.84 -1.49
N PHE A 122 23.70 8.81 -1.11
CA PHE A 122 22.58 8.55 -0.21
C PHE A 122 21.60 7.53 -0.80
N ARG A 123 21.27 7.65 -2.09
CA ARG A 123 20.39 6.69 -2.78
C ARG A 123 20.97 5.28 -2.81
N GLU A 124 22.26 5.13 -3.12
CA GLU A 124 22.94 3.84 -3.17
C GLU A 124 23.04 3.21 -1.78
N ALA A 125 23.29 3.99 -0.74
CA ALA A 125 23.28 3.53 0.64
C ALA A 125 21.90 3.01 1.06
N GLU A 126 20.83 3.74 0.73
CA GLU A 126 19.45 3.32 1.01
C GLU A 126 19.08 2.05 0.24
N VAL A 127 19.43 1.99 -1.04
CA VAL A 127 19.30 0.79 -1.87
C VAL A 127 19.99 -0.41 -1.23
N ALA A 128 21.27 -0.27 -0.86
CA ALA A 128 22.04 -1.38 -0.30
C ALA A 128 21.48 -1.82 1.06
N PHE A 129 20.92 -0.90 1.84
CA PHE A 129 20.25 -1.21 3.09
C PHE A 129 18.97 -2.04 2.86
N PHE A 130 18.07 -1.58 1.99
CA PHE A 130 16.82 -2.30 1.73
C PHE A 130 17.06 -3.62 1.00
N ASP A 131 18.08 -3.73 0.15
CA ASP A 131 18.48 -5.01 -0.45
C ASP A 131 18.83 -6.06 0.61
N ARG A 132 19.50 -5.66 1.71
CA ARG A 132 19.78 -6.57 2.83
C ARG A 132 18.50 -6.93 3.61
N ALA A 133 17.64 -5.96 3.87
CA ALA A 133 16.37 -6.20 4.56
C ALA A 133 15.45 -7.14 3.76
N HIS A 134 15.36 -6.94 2.45
CA HIS A 134 14.61 -7.79 1.53
C HIS A 134 15.11 -9.23 1.55
N ARG A 135 16.44 -9.44 1.49
CA ARG A 135 17.02 -10.79 1.54
C ARG A 135 16.69 -11.48 2.85
N ALA A 136 16.90 -10.80 3.97
CA ALA A 136 16.58 -11.36 5.29
C ALA A 136 15.10 -11.77 5.41
N GLU A 137 14.18 -10.97 4.87
CA GLU A 137 12.77 -11.31 4.87
C GLU A 137 12.42 -12.44 3.89
N THR A 138 13.00 -12.43 2.70
CA THR A 138 12.86 -13.51 1.71
C THR A 138 13.30 -14.86 2.28
N ASP A 139 14.45 -14.89 2.94
CA ASP A 139 15.01 -16.09 3.56
C ASP A 139 14.07 -16.64 4.63
N ARG A 140 13.51 -15.75 5.45
CA ARG A 140 12.56 -16.12 6.51
C ARG A 140 11.25 -16.70 5.96
N PHE A 141 10.76 -16.20 4.83
CA PHE A 141 9.57 -16.74 4.17
C PHE A 141 9.84 -17.98 3.30
N ALA A 142 11.11 -18.42 3.18
CA ALA A 142 11.55 -19.57 2.39
C ALA A 142 10.95 -19.57 0.96
N VAL A 143 10.97 -18.40 0.33
CA VAL A 143 10.27 -18.12 -0.93
C VAL A 143 10.73 -19.06 -2.05
N GLN A 144 9.79 -19.82 -2.60
CA GLN A 144 10.04 -20.67 -3.77
C GLN A 144 9.89 -19.84 -5.06
N THR A 145 10.82 -20.01 -5.99
CA THR A 145 10.85 -19.24 -7.26
C THR A 145 10.74 -20.14 -8.49
N THR A 146 10.44 -21.42 -8.30
CA THR A 146 10.33 -22.41 -9.38
C THR A 146 9.30 -21.97 -10.42
N GLY A 147 9.69 -21.96 -11.69
CA GLY A 147 8.83 -21.54 -12.80
C GLY A 147 8.85 -20.04 -13.11
N TRP A 148 9.58 -19.23 -12.33
CA TRP A 148 9.76 -17.81 -12.63
C TRP A 148 10.71 -17.58 -13.81
N THR A 149 10.24 -16.92 -14.87
CA THR A 149 11.06 -16.51 -16.03
C THR A 149 11.19 -14.99 -16.16
N GLY A 150 10.67 -14.23 -15.18
CA GLY A 150 10.60 -12.77 -15.21
C GLY A 150 9.40 -12.21 -15.98
N ARG A 151 8.49 -13.06 -16.49
CA ARG A 151 7.29 -12.62 -17.20
C ARG A 151 6.12 -12.45 -16.23
N LYS A 152 5.25 -11.48 -16.50
CA LYS A 152 4.05 -11.21 -15.71
C LYS A 152 3.12 -12.41 -15.55
N ARG A 153 3.02 -13.24 -16.59
CA ARG A 153 2.19 -14.46 -16.54
C ARG A 153 2.69 -15.49 -15.53
N ASP A 154 3.99 -15.46 -15.20
CA ASP A 154 4.60 -16.43 -14.28
C ASP A 154 4.19 -16.14 -12.83
N VAL A 155 3.57 -14.98 -12.57
CA VAL A 155 2.97 -14.60 -11.28
C VAL A 155 1.73 -15.45 -10.97
N ILE A 156 1.02 -15.93 -11.99
CA ILE A 156 -0.31 -16.54 -11.83
C ILE A 156 -0.27 -17.77 -10.89
N PRO A 157 0.67 -18.73 -11.02
CA PRO A 157 0.75 -19.86 -10.09
C PRO A 157 1.00 -19.43 -8.65
N PHE A 158 1.89 -18.46 -8.41
CA PHE A 158 2.16 -17.94 -7.06
C PHE A 158 0.93 -17.22 -6.48
N ALA A 159 0.28 -16.36 -7.27
CA ALA A 159 -0.93 -15.69 -6.87
C ALA A 159 -2.07 -16.68 -6.56
N ASP A 160 -2.19 -17.76 -7.35
CA ASP A 160 -3.17 -18.82 -7.11
C ASP A 160 -2.93 -19.53 -5.79
N GLU A 161 -1.68 -19.92 -5.51
CA GLU A 161 -1.28 -20.55 -4.26
C GLU A 161 -1.63 -19.66 -3.05
N PHE A 162 -1.16 -18.42 -3.05
CA PHE A 162 -1.35 -17.49 -1.92
C PHE A 162 -2.83 -17.09 -1.75
N CYS A 163 -3.56 -16.90 -2.85
CA CYS A 163 -4.99 -16.61 -2.78
C CYS A 163 -5.76 -17.79 -2.18
N LYS A 164 -5.47 -19.02 -2.62
CA LYS A 164 -6.12 -20.23 -2.08
C LYS A 164 -5.83 -20.45 -0.60
N SER A 165 -4.61 -20.20 -0.14
CA SER A 165 -4.26 -20.32 1.29
C SER A 165 -4.99 -19.30 2.17
N LEU A 166 -5.56 -18.26 1.58
CA LEU A 166 -6.30 -17.19 2.26
C LEU A 166 -7.80 -17.23 1.95
N ASP A 167 -8.32 -18.38 1.50
CA ASP A 167 -9.72 -18.64 1.18
C ASP A 167 -10.31 -17.81 0.02
N PHE A 168 -9.46 -17.23 -0.82
CA PHE A 168 -9.95 -16.64 -2.07
C PHE A 168 -10.28 -17.75 -3.07
N LYS A 169 -11.46 -17.65 -3.68
CA LYS A 169 -11.94 -18.60 -4.69
C LYS A 169 -11.49 -18.15 -6.07
N ALA A 170 -10.85 -19.05 -6.80
CA ALA A 170 -10.44 -18.81 -8.18
C ALA A 170 -11.67 -18.64 -9.09
N LEU A 171 -11.63 -17.59 -9.91
CA LEU A 171 -12.53 -17.31 -11.02
C LEU A 171 -11.66 -17.09 -12.27
N ARG A 172 -12.24 -17.24 -13.46
CA ARG A 172 -11.50 -17.35 -14.74
C ARG A 172 -10.27 -16.43 -14.90
N LYS A 173 -10.31 -15.19 -14.41
CA LYS A 173 -9.21 -14.22 -14.53
C LYS A 173 -8.80 -13.55 -13.21
N CYS A 174 -9.32 -13.99 -12.08
CA CYS A 174 -9.13 -13.35 -10.78
C CYS A 174 -9.43 -14.30 -9.62
N TRP A 175 -9.09 -13.92 -8.40
CA TRP A 175 -9.49 -14.62 -7.18
C TRP A 175 -10.39 -13.70 -6.36
N ARG A 176 -11.45 -14.25 -5.77
CA ARG A 176 -12.42 -13.48 -4.98
C ARG A 176 -12.64 -14.03 -3.60
N LYS A 177 -12.71 -13.15 -2.63
CA LYS A 177 -13.15 -13.44 -1.27
C LYS A 177 -14.33 -12.53 -0.94
N ASN A 178 -15.37 -13.12 -0.36
CA ASN A 178 -16.53 -12.38 0.09
C ASN A 178 -16.45 -12.20 1.60
N THR A 179 -16.78 -11.02 2.06
CA THR A 179 -16.76 -10.66 3.48
C THR A 179 -18.02 -9.84 3.75
N GLY A 180 -19.06 -10.52 4.26
CA GLY A 180 -20.42 -9.97 4.23
C GLY A 180 -20.82 -9.64 2.79
N ASN A 181 -21.26 -8.40 2.56
CA ASN A 181 -21.64 -7.91 1.23
C ASN A 181 -20.48 -7.26 0.44
N LEU A 182 -19.27 -7.23 1.00
CA LEU A 182 -18.09 -6.76 0.28
C LEU A 182 -17.42 -7.91 -0.47
N ILE A 183 -16.93 -7.59 -1.66
CA ILE A 183 -16.19 -8.50 -2.53
C ILE A 183 -14.79 -7.93 -2.70
N PHE A 184 -13.80 -8.75 -2.34
CA PHE A 184 -12.38 -8.49 -2.47
C PHE A 184 -11.86 -9.30 -3.65
N GLU A 185 -11.43 -8.61 -4.70
CA GLU A 185 -10.93 -9.22 -5.93
C GLU A 185 -9.43 -8.98 -6.09
N VAL A 186 -8.69 -10.06 -6.29
CA VAL A 186 -7.27 -10.09 -6.66
C VAL A 186 -7.16 -10.47 -8.12
N GLY A 187 -6.42 -9.70 -8.91
CA GLY A 187 -6.14 -9.98 -10.31
C GLY A 187 -4.68 -9.75 -10.68
N VAL A 188 -4.32 -10.13 -11.90
CA VAL A 188 -2.98 -9.89 -12.47
C VAL A 188 -3.08 -9.00 -13.69
N ASP A 189 -2.28 -7.94 -13.75
CA ASP A 189 -2.17 -7.05 -14.89
C ASP A 189 -1.26 -7.62 -15.98
N LEU A 190 -1.85 -8.28 -16.96
CA LEU A 190 -1.12 -8.83 -18.11
C LEU A 190 -0.95 -7.85 -19.28
N GLY A 191 -1.41 -6.59 -19.12
CA GLY A 191 -1.29 -5.57 -20.16
C GLY A 191 0.12 -4.98 -20.29
N GLY A 192 0.39 -4.34 -21.43
CA GLY A 192 1.62 -3.58 -21.69
C GLY A 192 2.87 -4.45 -21.80
N ASN A 193 3.97 -4.02 -21.16
CA ASN A 193 5.23 -4.77 -21.14
C ASN A 193 5.01 -6.18 -20.54
N PRO A 194 5.42 -7.27 -21.23
CA PRO A 194 5.22 -8.63 -20.74
C PRO A 194 6.14 -9.01 -19.55
N TYR A 195 7.18 -8.23 -19.27
CA TYR A 195 8.11 -8.45 -18.18
C TYR A 195 7.66 -7.77 -16.89
N CYS A 196 7.96 -8.40 -15.76
CA CYS A 196 7.74 -7.80 -14.44
C CYS A 196 8.77 -6.71 -14.19
N ILE A 197 8.29 -5.49 -13.96
CA ILE A 197 9.09 -4.35 -13.45
C ILE A 197 8.71 -4.07 -11.99
N THR A 198 7.45 -4.32 -11.66
CA THR A 198 6.87 -4.33 -10.31
C THR A 198 5.88 -5.50 -10.24
N PRO A 199 5.45 -5.94 -9.04
CA PRO A 199 4.40 -6.93 -8.89
C PRO A 199 3.14 -6.52 -9.68
N PRO A 200 2.71 -7.28 -10.71
CA PRO A 200 1.61 -6.89 -11.58
C PRO A 200 0.26 -7.22 -10.95
N MET A 201 0.03 -6.85 -9.69
CA MET A 201 -1.18 -7.19 -8.96
C MET A 201 -2.24 -6.09 -9.11
N LYS A 202 -3.50 -6.50 -9.22
CA LYS A 202 -4.68 -5.62 -9.16
C LYS A 202 -5.54 -6.02 -7.98
N PHE A 203 -6.01 -5.02 -7.24
CA PHE A 203 -6.84 -5.24 -6.07
C PHE A 203 -8.06 -4.35 -6.17
N LYS A 204 -9.24 -4.94 -6.01
CA LYS A 204 -10.51 -4.22 -6.04
C LYS A 204 -11.39 -4.60 -4.87
N ILE A 205 -12.02 -3.60 -4.27
CA ILE A 205 -13.07 -3.78 -3.27
C ILE A 205 -14.34 -3.18 -3.82
N PHE A 206 -15.44 -3.92 -3.79
CA PHE A 206 -16.76 -3.42 -4.20
C PHE A 206 -17.88 -4.10 -3.42
N HIS A 207 -19.03 -3.43 -3.37
CA HIS A 207 -20.23 -4.02 -2.78
C HIS A 207 -20.90 -4.97 -3.77
N ALA A 208 -21.51 -6.05 -3.28
CA ALA A 208 -22.17 -7.06 -4.12
C ALA A 208 -23.25 -6.47 -5.05
N ASP A 209 -23.94 -5.44 -4.56
CA ASP A 209 -25.02 -4.74 -5.27
C ASP A 209 -24.53 -3.57 -6.17
N GLU A 210 -23.29 -3.10 -5.99
CA GLU A 210 -22.73 -1.94 -6.71
C GLU A 210 -21.37 -2.30 -7.35
N ARG A 211 -21.39 -3.18 -8.34
CA ARG A 211 -20.14 -3.74 -8.92
C ARG A 211 -19.30 -2.73 -9.70
N ASP A 212 -19.91 -1.68 -10.24
CA ASP A 212 -19.21 -0.67 -11.03
C ASP A 212 -18.56 0.42 -10.15
N PHE A 213 -19.02 0.54 -8.90
CA PHE A 213 -18.46 1.47 -7.93
C PHE A 213 -17.37 0.78 -7.11
N VAL A 214 -16.13 0.87 -7.61
CA VAL A 214 -14.98 0.14 -7.08
C VAL A 214 -14.00 1.03 -6.34
N TYR A 215 -13.49 0.53 -5.22
CA TYR A 215 -12.18 0.93 -4.70
C TYR A 215 -11.12 0.16 -5.47
N ASP A 216 -10.50 0.84 -6.43
CA ASP A 216 -9.36 0.32 -7.18
C ASP A 216 -8.05 0.70 -6.48
N LEU A 217 -7.30 -0.30 -5.99
CA LEU A 217 -5.98 -0.09 -5.39
C LEU A 217 -4.85 -0.35 -6.39
N GLN A 218 -5.14 -0.36 -7.70
CA GLN A 218 -4.13 -0.46 -8.74
C GLN A 218 -3.14 0.72 -8.67
N GLY A 219 -1.85 0.42 -8.84
CA GLY A 219 -0.79 1.43 -8.93
C GLY A 219 0.01 1.68 -7.66
N GLY A 220 -0.15 0.87 -6.61
CA GLY A 220 0.71 0.86 -5.41
C GLY A 220 0.49 2.01 -4.43
N LEU A 221 0.26 3.23 -4.94
CA LEU A 221 0.12 4.45 -4.15
C LEU A 221 -0.96 4.38 -3.06
N SER A 222 -2.08 3.69 -3.33
CA SER A 222 -3.11 3.48 -2.31
C SER A 222 -2.58 2.64 -1.15
N LEU A 223 -1.91 1.52 -1.44
CA LEU A 223 -1.34 0.65 -0.39
C LEU A 223 -0.20 1.34 0.36
N GLU A 224 0.66 2.09 -0.32
CA GLU A 224 1.70 2.91 0.31
C GLU A 224 1.11 3.96 1.27
N ARG A 225 -0.02 4.57 0.92
CA ARG A 225 -0.68 5.53 1.82
C ARG A 225 -1.41 4.85 2.98
N LEU A 226 -1.97 3.67 2.76
CA LEU A 226 -2.60 2.89 3.83
C LEU A 226 -1.55 2.30 4.79
N VAL A 227 -0.38 1.94 4.28
CA VAL A 227 0.77 1.40 5.03
C VAL A 227 2.06 2.04 4.47
N PRO A 228 2.56 3.14 5.07
CA PRO A 228 3.80 3.79 4.63
C PRO A 228 5.00 2.86 4.64
N GLY A 229 5.80 2.91 3.57
CA GLY A 229 6.92 2.02 3.32
C GLY A 229 6.54 0.68 2.67
N PHE A 230 5.27 0.48 2.31
CA PHE A 230 4.83 -0.73 1.63
C PHE A 230 5.37 -0.85 0.20
N ASP A 231 5.67 0.28 -0.45
CA ASP A 231 6.29 0.33 -1.79
C ASP A 231 7.66 -0.38 -1.84
N GLU A 232 8.32 -0.61 -0.70
CA GLU A 232 9.52 -1.45 -0.68
C GLU A 232 9.22 -2.87 -1.20
N TYR A 233 8.03 -3.44 -0.94
CA TYR A 233 7.61 -4.73 -1.52
C TYR A 233 7.43 -4.71 -3.04
N ALA A 234 7.34 -3.53 -3.66
CA ALA A 234 7.29 -3.39 -5.11
C ALA A 234 8.68 -3.23 -5.73
N ARG A 235 9.72 -2.92 -4.94
CA ARG A 235 11.10 -2.70 -5.40
C ARG A 235 11.89 -3.99 -5.48
N CYS A 236 11.40 -4.91 -6.31
CA CYS A 236 11.97 -6.24 -6.49
C CYS A 236 13.18 -6.22 -7.45
N ARG A 237 14.27 -6.91 -7.11
CA ARG A 237 15.48 -7.01 -7.94
C ARG A 237 15.74 -8.40 -8.52
N ASP A 238 15.22 -9.41 -7.86
CA ASP A 238 15.37 -10.81 -8.24
C ASP A 238 14.04 -11.55 -8.12
N ALA A 239 14.01 -12.80 -8.58
CA ALA A 239 12.82 -13.64 -8.57
C ALA A 239 12.20 -13.78 -7.17
N ALA A 240 13.05 -13.91 -6.14
CA ALA A 240 12.59 -14.16 -4.78
C ALA A 240 11.93 -12.90 -4.19
N GLY A 241 12.51 -11.72 -4.44
CA GLY A 241 11.90 -10.44 -4.11
C GLY A 241 10.58 -10.22 -4.82
N TYR A 242 10.43 -10.66 -6.08
CA TYR A 242 9.14 -10.58 -6.79
C TYR A 242 8.06 -11.45 -6.14
N VAL A 243 8.38 -12.72 -5.85
CA VAL A 243 7.42 -13.64 -5.23
C VAL A 243 7.08 -13.18 -3.80
N LEU A 244 8.06 -12.67 -3.03
CA LEU A 244 7.80 -12.02 -1.74
C LEU A 244 6.86 -10.83 -1.90
N GLY A 245 7.11 -9.96 -2.89
CA GLY A 245 6.27 -8.79 -3.17
C GLY A 245 4.82 -9.19 -3.49
N ILE A 246 4.61 -10.20 -4.34
CA ILE A 246 3.28 -10.73 -4.67
C ILE A 246 2.58 -11.23 -3.40
N ARG A 247 3.27 -12.02 -2.58
CA ARG A 247 2.73 -12.52 -1.31
C ARG A 247 2.34 -11.37 -0.39
N ALA A 248 3.25 -10.42 -0.16
CA ALA A 248 3.03 -9.26 0.69
C ALA A 248 1.79 -8.44 0.27
N HIS A 249 1.61 -8.22 -1.03
CA HIS A 249 0.45 -7.49 -1.56
C HIS A 249 -0.86 -8.23 -1.33
N ILE A 250 -0.90 -9.54 -1.58
CA ILE A 250 -2.09 -10.37 -1.35
C ILE A 250 -2.42 -10.43 0.16
N GLU A 251 -1.41 -10.62 1.01
CA GLU A 251 -1.56 -10.72 2.46
C GLU A 251 -2.04 -9.40 3.07
N LEU A 252 -1.45 -8.26 2.69
CA LEU A 252 -1.93 -6.95 3.14
C LEU A 252 -3.38 -6.70 2.69
N PHE A 253 -3.71 -7.06 1.44
CA PHE A 253 -5.08 -6.94 0.95
C PHE A 253 -6.06 -7.81 1.74
N ASN A 254 -5.66 -9.03 2.12
CA ASN A 254 -6.44 -9.91 2.98
C ASN A 254 -6.59 -9.35 4.42
N VAL A 255 -5.55 -8.71 4.97
CA VAL A 255 -5.64 -8.00 6.26
C VAL A 255 -6.66 -6.87 6.20
N ILE A 256 -6.65 -6.07 5.13
CA ILE A 256 -7.65 -5.01 4.91
C ILE A 256 -9.05 -5.64 4.85
N ALA A 257 -9.21 -6.75 4.13
CA ALA A 257 -10.49 -7.47 4.07
C ALA A 257 -10.99 -7.92 5.45
N GLY A 258 -10.11 -8.49 6.27
CA GLY A 258 -10.42 -8.87 7.65
C GLY A 258 -10.82 -7.67 8.51
N SER A 259 -10.18 -6.52 8.33
CA SER A 259 -10.47 -5.32 9.14
C SER A 259 -11.82 -4.66 8.83
N LEU A 260 -12.32 -4.79 7.60
CA LEU A 260 -13.64 -4.29 7.19
C LEU A 260 -14.79 -5.24 7.57
N SER A 261 -14.47 -6.45 8.04
CA SER A 261 -15.43 -7.50 8.39
C SER A 261 -16.01 -7.39 9.81
N CYS A 262 -15.41 -6.55 10.65
CA CYS A 262 -15.67 -6.51 12.10
C CYS A 262 -16.77 -5.51 12.52
N SER A 263 -17.54 -4.96 11.60
CA SER A 263 -18.62 -4.04 11.95
C SER A 263 -19.92 -4.80 12.21
N PRO A 264 -20.49 -4.74 13.42
CA PRO A 264 -21.82 -5.26 13.67
C PRO A 264 -22.84 -4.46 12.84
N ALA A 265 -23.81 -5.18 12.27
CA ALA A 265 -24.97 -4.63 11.59
C ALA A 265 -25.85 -3.80 12.53
#